data_AF-A0A954K217-F1
#
_entry.id   AF-A0A954K217-F1
#
_cell.length_a   1.000
_cell.length_b   1.000
_cell.length_c   1.000
_cell.angle_alpha   90.00
_cell.angle_beta   90.00
_cell.angle_gamma   90.00
#
_symmetry.space_group_name_H-M   'P 1'
#
loop_
_entity.id
_entity.type
_entity.pdbx_description
1 polymer ?
#
loop_
_entity_poly.entity_id
_entity_poly.type
_entity_poly.pdbx_seq_one_letter_code
_entity_poly.pdbx_strand_id
1 'polypeptide(L)'
;MISRNDDTLGQIRRKLGRVISFGKISHYQDDSDSTARTIWGDDQKNHTRIFQHFGFKSKPPAGTDCVGLSSGNLENLNVIATDNKNKRRLSEGETLIYSQEGAEIYLKKDGSIILTAKKINLSCEQFTVKSDTNGELIALISQALELIAGSQIEGQPLAPFASQYPQLAQKLKAFTG
;
A
#
# COMPACT_ATOMS: atom_id res chain seq x y z
N MET A 1 12.01 -32.70 -48.12
CA MET A 1 12.54 -31.32 -48.02
C MET A 1 11.45 -30.45 -47.39
N ILE A 2 11.21 -30.63 -46.08
CA ILE A 2 10.22 -29.82 -45.34
C ILE A 2 10.78 -28.41 -45.30
N SER A 3 10.01 -27.49 -45.85
CA SER A 3 10.45 -26.18 -46.30
C SER A 3 10.98 -25.36 -45.13
N ARG A 4 12.04 -24.59 -45.38
CA ARG A 4 12.61 -23.57 -44.47
C ARG A 4 11.54 -22.62 -43.88
N ASN A 5 10.36 -22.54 -44.52
CA ASN A 5 9.20 -21.80 -44.06
C ASN A 5 8.46 -22.45 -42.87
N ASP A 6 8.44 -23.77 -42.75
CA ASP A 6 7.78 -24.45 -41.62
C ASP A 6 8.57 -24.26 -40.31
N ASP A 7 9.90 -24.20 -40.41
CA ASP A 7 10.77 -23.93 -39.27
C ASP A 7 10.68 -22.46 -38.83
N THR A 8 10.63 -21.49 -39.76
CA THR A 8 10.46 -20.07 -39.40
C THR A 8 9.10 -19.79 -38.79
N LEU A 9 8.02 -20.38 -39.31
CA LEU A 9 6.68 -20.29 -38.71
C LEU A 9 6.64 -20.94 -37.33
N GLY A 10 7.31 -22.08 -37.16
CA GLY A 10 7.48 -22.72 -35.86
C GLY A 10 8.20 -21.83 -34.85
N GLN A 11 9.27 -21.16 -35.27
CA GLN A 11 10.03 -20.23 -34.43
C GLN A 11 9.21 -18.99 -34.05
N ILE A 12 8.49 -18.40 -35.00
CA ILE A 12 7.61 -17.24 -34.76
C ILE A 12 6.48 -17.61 -33.81
N ARG A 13 5.82 -18.76 -34.02
CA ARG A 13 4.77 -19.27 -33.14
C ARG A 13 5.28 -19.45 -31.70
N ARG A 14 6.48 -20.03 -31.53
CA ARG A 14 7.10 -20.19 -30.20
C ARG A 14 7.41 -18.86 -29.53
N LYS A 15 7.94 -17.88 -30.28
CA LYS A 15 8.24 -16.55 -29.74
C LYS A 15 6.97 -15.79 -29.36
N LEU A 16 5.94 -15.83 -30.21
CA LEU A 16 4.64 -15.21 -29.94
C LEU A 16 3.99 -15.78 -28.67
N GLY A 17 4.00 -17.11 -28.51
CA GLY A 17 3.46 -17.77 -27.32
C GLY A 17 4.20 -17.44 -26.02
N ARG A 18 5.37 -16.80 -26.09
CA ARG A 18 6.19 -16.40 -24.93
C ARG A 18 6.10 -14.91 -24.62
N VAL A 19 5.42 -14.11 -25.45
CA VAL A 19 5.33 -12.65 -25.25
C VAL A 19 4.56 -12.33 -23.98
N ILE A 20 3.42 -13.00 -23.75
CA ILE A 20 2.63 -12.87 -22.54
C ILE A 20 2.65 -14.22 -21.83
N SER A 21 3.11 -14.23 -20.58
CA SER A 21 3.20 -15.43 -19.76
C SER A 21 2.41 -15.23 -18.47
N PHE A 22 1.74 -16.29 -18.03
CA PHE A 22 1.08 -16.36 -16.71
C PHE A 22 1.86 -17.32 -15.82
N GLY A 23 2.13 -16.92 -14.60
CA GLY A 23 3.03 -17.64 -13.72
C GLY A 23 2.77 -17.37 -12.25
N LYS A 24 3.67 -17.87 -11.42
CA LYS A 24 3.65 -17.68 -9.98
C LYS A 24 5.00 -17.22 -9.47
N ILE A 25 4.99 -16.37 -8.44
CA ILE A 25 6.18 -15.98 -7.70
C ILE A 25 6.48 -17.08 -6.67
N SER A 26 7.67 -17.66 -6.72
CA SER A 26 8.10 -18.67 -5.74
C SER A 26 8.93 -18.06 -4.62
N HIS A 27 9.79 -17.10 -4.92
CA HIS A 27 10.64 -16.42 -3.94
C HIS A 27 10.92 -14.99 -4.39
N TYR A 28 10.87 -14.03 -3.47
CA TYR A 28 11.23 -12.64 -3.75
C TYR A 28 12.63 -12.34 -3.20
N GLN A 29 13.51 -11.75 -4.01
CA GLN A 29 14.86 -11.36 -3.64
C GLN A 29 15.01 -9.83 -3.79
N ASP A 30 15.28 -9.15 -2.68
CA ASP A 30 15.45 -7.69 -2.66
C ASP A 30 16.94 -7.36 -2.86
N ASP A 31 17.41 -7.46 -4.10
CA ASP A 31 18.67 -6.82 -4.53
C ASP A 31 18.36 -5.43 -5.14
N SER A 32 19.36 -4.71 -5.64
CA SER A 32 19.22 -3.32 -6.16
C SER A 32 18.09 -3.12 -7.18
N ASP A 33 17.73 -4.18 -7.91
CA ASP A 33 16.55 -4.23 -8.76
C ASP A 33 15.58 -5.27 -8.19
N SER A 34 14.38 -4.87 -7.77
CA SER A 34 13.33 -5.78 -7.26
C SER A 34 13.17 -7.02 -8.15
N THR A 35 13.73 -8.16 -7.75
CA THR A 35 13.70 -9.39 -8.54
C THR A 35 13.00 -10.53 -7.81
N ALA A 36 12.43 -11.44 -8.59
CA ALA A 36 11.80 -12.62 -8.06
C ALA A 36 12.20 -13.87 -8.85
N ARG A 37 12.19 -14.99 -8.14
CA ARG A 37 12.13 -16.31 -8.75
C ARG A 37 10.69 -16.58 -9.15
N THR A 38 10.49 -16.86 -10.42
CA THR A 38 9.17 -17.03 -11.05
C THR A 38 9.09 -18.39 -11.73
N ILE A 39 7.90 -18.98 -11.71
CA ILE A 39 7.57 -20.24 -12.35
C ILE A 39 6.56 -19.97 -13.45
N TRP A 40 6.87 -20.39 -14.67
CA TRP A 40 6.06 -20.21 -15.89
C TRP A 40 5.83 -21.58 -16.53
N GLY A 41 4.75 -22.27 -16.16
CA GLY A 41 4.56 -23.67 -16.52
C GLY A 41 5.65 -24.54 -15.88
N ASP A 42 6.42 -25.26 -16.70
CA ASP A 42 7.54 -26.10 -16.25
C ASP A 42 8.87 -25.33 -16.15
N ASP A 43 8.92 -24.11 -16.70
CA ASP A 43 10.13 -23.28 -16.69
C ASP A 43 10.24 -22.48 -15.39
N GLN A 44 11.44 -22.47 -14.81
CA GLN A 44 11.72 -21.69 -13.62
C GLN A 44 12.83 -20.68 -13.89
N LYS A 45 12.58 -19.41 -13.59
CA LYS A 45 13.52 -18.31 -13.83
C LYS A 45 13.90 -17.61 -12.54
N ASN A 46 15.20 -17.43 -12.33
CA ASN A 46 15.75 -16.60 -11.26
C ASN A 46 15.94 -15.15 -11.75
N HIS A 47 15.97 -14.18 -10.83
CA HIS A 47 16.23 -12.77 -11.13
C HIS A 47 15.27 -12.13 -12.14
N THR A 48 13.99 -12.51 -12.10
CA THR A 48 12.97 -11.87 -12.93
C THR A 48 12.62 -10.51 -12.35
N ARG A 49 12.86 -9.43 -13.09
CA ARG A 49 12.53 -8.07 -12.62
C ARG A 49 11.03 -7.87 -12.50
N ILE A 50 10.62 -7.18 -11.45
CA ILE A 50 9.24 -6.75 -11.24
C ILE A 50 9.17 -5.24 -11.48
N PHE A 51 8.44 -4.82 -12.51
CA PHE A 51 8.11 -3.42 -12.72
C PHE A 51 6.98 -3.02 -11.78
N GLN A 52 7.21 -1.95 -11.03
CA GLN A 52 6.23 -1.38 -10.10
C GLN A 52 5.99 0.08 -10.46
N HIS A 53 4.79 0.57 -10.16
CA HIS A 53 4.48 1.98 -10.34
C HIS A 53 5.34 2.84 -9.39
N PHE A 54 5.81 3.98 -9.88
CA PHE A 54 6.55 4.93 -9.06
C PHE A 54 5.74 5.31 -7.81
N GLY A 55 6.39 5.35 -6.65
CA GLY A 55 5.73 5.59 -5.35
C GLY A 55 5.09 4.36 -4.71
N PHE A 56 5.02 3.22 -5.42
CA PHE A 56 4.54 1.95 -4.89
C PHE A 56 5.68 0.91 -4.89
N LYS A 57 6.05 0.40 -3.71
CA LYS A 57 6.94 -0.76 -3.59
C LYS A 57 6.20 -1.88 -2.86
N SER A 58 6.12 -3.06 -3.46
CA SER A 58 5.52 -4.24 -2.83
C SER A 58 6.44 -5.46 -2.91
N LYS A 59 6.45 -6.26 -1.85
CA LYS A 59 7.14 -7.55 -1.78
C LYS A 59 6.09 -8.66 -1.81
N PRO A 60 5.66 -9.13 -3.00
CA PRO A 60 4.65 -10.17 -3.10
C PRO A 60 5.14 -11.46 -2.40
N PRO A 61 4.30 -12.09 -1.56
CA PRO A 61 4.65 -13.36 -0.93
C PRO A 61 4.71 -14.50 -1.95
N ALA A 62 5.35 -15.60 -1.55
CA ALA A 62 5.37 -16.83 -2.35
C ALA A 62 3.95 -17.33 -2.66
N GLY A 63 3.73 -17.82 -3.87
CA GLY A 63 2.44 -18.29 -4.36
C GLY A 63 1.57 -17.22 -5.03
N THR A 64 1.99 -15.94 -5.03
CA THR A 64 1.30 -14.85 -5.72
C THR A 64 1.28 -15.10 -7.23
N ASP A 65 0.11 -14.98 -7.86
CA ASP A 65 -0.03 -15.12 -9.31
C ASP A 65 0.56 -13.88 -9.99
N CYS A 66 1.23 -14.05 -11.13
CA CYS A 66 1.86 -12.95 -11.84
C CYS A 66 1.68 -13.04 -13.35
N VAL A 67 1.69 -11.87 -14.00
CA VAL A 67 1.71 -11.72 -15.46
C VAL A 67 3.08 -11.17 -15.86
N GLY A 68 3.72 -11.89 -16.77
CA GLY A 68 5.01 -11.55 -17.34
C GLY A 68 4.88 -11.10 -18.79
N LEU A 69 5.65 -10.09 -19.16
CA LEU A 69 5.83 -9.64 -20.53
C LEU A 69 7.27 -9.91 -20.96
N SER A 70 7.47 -10.48 -22.14
CA SER A 70 8.79 -10.73 -22.72
C SER A 70 8.84 -10.32 -24.19
N SER A 71 10.05 -10.03 -24.71
CA SER A 71 10.29 -9.76 -26.14
C SER A 71 10.41 -11.05 -26.97
N GLY A 72 9.62 -12.07 -26.64
CA GLY A 72 9.62 -13.40 -27.28
C GLY A 72 10.68 -14.36 -26.74
N ASN A 73 11.53 -13.90 -25.82
CA ASN A 73 12.51 -14.70 -25.10
C ASN A 73 12.31 -14.56 -23.59
N LEU A 74 12.29 -15.69 -22.88
CA LEU A 74 12.16 -15.73 -21.42
C LEU A 74 13.32 -15.03 -20.70
N GLU A 75 14.46 -14.83 -21.36
CA GLU A 75 15.59 -14.09 -20.79
C GLU A 75 15.23 -12.65 -20.39
N ASN A 76 14.43 -11.99 -21.22
CA ASN A 76 14.01 -10.59 -21.02
C ASN A 76 12.61 -10.48 -20.42
N LEU A 77 12.14 -11.53 -19.74
CA LEU A 77 10.83 -11.52 -19.12
C LEU A 77 10.83 -10.61 -17.89
N ASN A 78 9.82 -9.74 -17.81
CA ASN A 78 9.58 -8.88 -16.66
C ASN A 78 8.14 -9.05 -16.17
N VAL A 79 7.96 -9.06 -14.86
CA VAL A 79 6.63 -9.09 -14.24
C VAL A 79 6.04 -7.69 -14.23
N ILE A 80 4.82 -7.55 -14.73
CA ILE A 80 4.11 -6.25 -14.82
C ILE A 80 2.90 -6.16 -13.88
N ALA A 81 2.38 -7.30 -13.44
CA ALA A 81 1.24 -7.35 -12.54
C ALA A 81 1.33 -8.59 -11.65
N THR A 82 0.91 -8.43 -10.40
CA THR A 82 0.83 -9.50 -9.41
C THR A 82 -0.55 -9.48 -8.77
N ASP A 83 -1.15 -10.65 -8.59
CA ASP A 83 -2.46 -10.81 -7.98
C ASP A 83 -2.41 -11.86 -6.87
N ASN A 84 -2.85 -11.47 -5.67
CA ASN A 84 -2.99 -12.39 -4.55
C ASN A 84 -4.48 -12.61 -4.28
N LYS A 85 -4.95 -13.81 -4.61
CA LYS A 85 -6.37 -14.20 -4.58
C LYS A 85 -7.03 -14.13 -3.20
N ASN A 86 -6.26 -14.00 -2.11
CA ASN A 86 -6.78 -14.04 -0.74
C ASN A 86 -7.58 -12.80 -0.29
N LYS A 87 -7.64 -11.72 -1.07
CA LYS A 87 -8.24 -10.44 -0.61
C LYS A 87 -9.20 -9.81 -1.63
N ARG A 88 -10.12 -10.59 -2.20
CA ARG A 88 -11.12 -10.07 -3.14
C ARG A 88 -12.51 -9.97 -2.51
N ARG A 89 -12.91 -8.75 -2.09
CA ARG A 89 -14.30 -8.24 -2.03
C ARG A 89 -14.30 -6.70 -1.99
N LEU A 90 -14.03 -6.06 -3.14
CA LEU A 90 -14.22 -4.63 -3.36
C LEU A 90 -15.50 -4.42 -4.17
N SER A 91 -16.27 -3.37 -3.89
CA SER A 91 -17.35 -2.95 -4.78
C SER A 91 -16.76 -2.14 -5.94
N GLU A 92 -17.55 -1.97 -7.00
CA GLU A 92 -17.19 -1.14 -8.13
C GLU A 92 -16.86 0.30 -7.68
N GLY A 93 -15.73 0.82 -8.17
CA GLY A 93 -15.26 2.19 -7.87
C GLY A 93 -14.46 2.33 -6.57
N GLU A 94 -14.27 1.27 -5.79
CA GLU A 94 -13.50 1.30 -4.55
C GLU A 94 -12.04 0.88 -4.77
N THR A 95 -11.13 1.31 -3.89
CA THR A 95 -9.70 0.97 -3.96
C THR A 95 -9.16 0.57 -2.61
N LEU A 96 -8.45 -0.57 -2.55
CA LEU A 96 -7.81 -1.08 -1.33
C LEU A 96 -6.31 -1.25 -1.56
N ILE A 97 -5.50 -0.59 -0.72
CA ILE A 97 -4.07 -0.87 -0.59
C ILE A 97 -3.91 -1.70 0.68
N TYR A 98 -3.24 -2.85 0.61
CA TYR A 98 -3.15 -3.75 1.75
C TYR A 98 -1.81 -4.46 1.87
N SER A 99 -1.53 -4.93 3.08
CA SER A 99 -0.46 -5.86 3.42
C SER A 99 -1.03 -7.22 3.84
N GLN A 100 -0.25 -8.29 3.68
CA GLN A 100 -0.63 -9.63 4.13
C GLN A 100 -0.89 -9.70 5.64
N GLU A 101 -0.25 -8.84 6.43
CA GLU A 101 -0.37 -8.80 7.89
C GLU A 101 -1.62 -8.05 8.39
N GLY A 102 -2.47 -7.56 7.48
CA GLY A 102 -3.77 -6.95 7.80
C GLY A 102 -3.75 -5.42 7.99
N ALA A 103 -2.67 -4.75 7.62
CA ALA A 103 -2.70 -3.29 7.44
C ALA A 103 -3.33 -2.95 6.08
N GLU A 104 -4.29 -2.03 6.06
CA GLU A 104 -4.98 -1.62 4.84
C GLU A 104 -5.43 -0.16 4.85
N ILE A 105 -5.45 0.44 3.66
CA ILE A 105 -5.99 1.76 3.34
C ILE A 105 -7.14 1.53 2.36
N TYR A 106 -8.35 1.82 2.80
CA TYR A 106 -9.57 1.60 2.02
C TYR A 106 -10.18 2.93 1.59
N LEU A 107 -10.21 3.16 0.29
CA LEU A 107 -10.90 4.28 -0.36
C LEU A 107 -12.28 3.79 -0.82
N LYS A 108 -13.33 4.23 -0.12
CA LYS A 108 -14.71 3.85 -0.42
C LYS A 108 -15.35 4.80 -1.42
N LYS A 109 -16.38 4.31 -2.10
CA LYS A 109 -17.16 5.09 -3.08
C LYS A 109 -17.92 6.27 -2.47
N ASP A 110 -18.18 6.24 -1.16
CA ASP A 110 -18.84 7.32 -0.42
C ASP A 110 -17.89 8.49 -0.08
N GLY A 111 -16.63 8.41 -0.53
CA GLY A 111 -15.60 9.41 -0.26
C GLY A 111 -14.89 9.23 1.08
N SER A 112 -15.24 8.21 1.86
CA SER A 112 -14.54 7.93 3.12
C SER A 112 -13.23 7.17 2.89
N ILE A 113 -12.25 7.49 3.73
CA ILE A 113 -10.94 6.82 3.78
C ILE A 113 -10.83 6.11 5.13
N ILE A 114 -10.65 4.79 5.11
CA ILE A 114 -10.48 3.98 6.32
C ILE A 114 -9.06 3.44 6.38
N LEU A 115 -8.36 3.75 7.47
CA LEU A 115 -7.03 3.24 7.79
C LEU A 115 -7.18 2.17 8.88
N THR A 116 -6.92 0.91 8.53
CA THR A 116 -6.98 -0.21 9.48
C THR A 116 -5.58 -0.77 9.67
N ALA A 117 -5.06 -0.73 10.89
CA ALA A 117 -3.77 -1.35 11.23
C ALA A 117 -3.70 -1.64 12.74
N LYS A 118 -2.82 -2.56 13.14
CA LYS A 118 -2.53 -2.81 14.57
C LYS A 118 -1.87 -1.61 15.25
N LYS A 119 -1.06 -0.85 14.51
CA LYS A 119 -0.35 0.34 14.98
C LYS A 119 -0.16 1.30 13.81
N ILE A 120 -0.46 2.59 14.03
CA ILE A 120 -0.22 3.67 13.07
C ILE A 120 0.78 4.64 13.70
N ASN A 121 1.93 4.86 13.05
CA ASN A 121 2.90 5.88 13.44
C ASN A 121 2.90 6.98 12.38
N LEU A 122 2.63 8.22 12.78
CA LEU A 122 2.69 9.38 11.91
C LEU A 122 3.87 10.24 12.34
N SER A 123 4.82 10.44 11.43
CA SER A 123 5.96 11.33 11.62
C SER A 123 6.01 12.30 10.46
N CYS A 124 5.79 13.57 10.75
CA CYS A 124 5.77 14.64 9.77
C CYS A 124 6.22 15.94 10.44
N GLU A 125 6.83 16.84 9.68
CA GLU A 125 7.24 18.16 10.18
C GLU A 125 6.05 19.02 10.60
N GLN A 126 4.93 18.90 9.88
CA GLN A 126 3.68 19.61 10.18
C GLN A 126 2.48 18.69 9.96
N PHE A 127 1.59 18.64 10.96
CA PHE A 127 0.32 17.91 10.89
C PHE A 127 -0.83 18.91 10.96
N THR A 128 -1.67 18.95 9.92
CA THR A 128 -2.82 19.86 9.84
C THR A 128 -4.07 19.08 9.49
N VAL A 129 -5.12 19.24 10.28
CA VAL A 129 -6.46 18.70 9.99
C VAL A 129 -7.41 19.87 9.79
N LYS A 130 -8.00 19.95 8.60
CA LYS A 130 -9.06 20.91 8.28
C LYS A 130 -10.36 20.15 8.15
N SER A 131 -11.32 20.46 9.01
CA SER A 131 -12.69 19.96 8.91
C SER A 131 -13.61 21.18 8.95
N ASP A 132 -14.53 21.26 8.00
CA ASP A 132 -15.55 22.32 7.97
C ASP A 132 -16.61 22.11 9.07
N THR A 133 -16.62 20.94 9.73
CA THR A 133 -17.50 20.62 10.84
C THR A 133 -16.66 20.40 12.11
N ASN A 134 -16.72 21.38 13.02
CA ASN A 134 -15.87 21.53 14.20
C ASN A 134 -16.13 20.52 15.34
N GLY A 135 -17.12 19.64 15.23
CA GLY A 135 -17.67 18.92 16.40
C GLY A 135 -16.76 17.84 17.00
N GLU A 136 -16.21 16.96 16.17
CA GLU A 136 -15.60 15.72 16.68
C GLU A 136 -14.10 15.86 16.98
N LEU A 137 -13.39 16.68 16.19
CA LEU A 137 -11.95 16.88 16.38
C LEU A 137 -11.64 17.74 17.60
N ILE A 138 -12.47 18.75 17.88
CA ILE A 138 -12.36 19.57 19.09
C ILE A 138 -12.65 18.72 20.33
N ALA A 139 -13.69 17.87 20.29
CA ALA A 139 -14.03 16.98 21.40
C ALA A 139 -12.91 15.95 21.69
N LEU A 140 -12.28 15.39 20.66
CA LEU A 140 -11.18 14.42 20.82
C LEU A 140 -9.91 15.09 21.35
N ILE A 141 -9.59 16.30 20.87
CA ILE A 141 -8.45 17.09 21.37
C ILE A 141 -8.71 17.51 22.82
N SER A 142 -9.93 17.91 23.18
CA SER A 142 -10.34 18.20 24.56
C SER A 142 -10.25 16.97 25.47
N GLN A 143 -10.72 15.79 25.04
CA GLN A 143 -10.57 14.55 25.81
C GLN A 143 -9.11 14.14 25.99
N ALA A 144 -8.26 14.32 24.97
CA ALA A 144 -6.83 14.04 25.07
C ALA A 144 -6.13 15.02 26.04
N LEU A 145 -6.52 16.30 26.03
CA LEU A 145 -6.07 17.31 26.99
C LEU A 145 -6.53 16.99 28.43
N GLU A 146 -7.77 16.54 28.62
CA GLU A 146 -8.28 16.10 29.93
C GLU A 146 -7.58 14.84 30.43
N LEU A 147 -7.30 13.88 29.55
CA LEU A 147 -6.57 12.65 29.90
C LEU A 147 -5.13 12.96 30.33
N ILE A 148 -4.46 13.89 29.64
CA ILE A 148 -3.13 14.39 29.99
C ILE A 148 -3.18 15.23 31.29
N ALA A 149 -4.24 16.01 31.52
CA ALA A 149 -4.44 16.78 32.75
C ALA A 149 -4.80 15.90 33.97
N GLY A 150 -5.39 14.71 33.74
CA GLY A 150 -5.69 13.71 34.77
C GLY A 150 -4.49 12.86 35.17
N SER A 151 -3.49 12.71 34.29
CA SER A 151 -2.18 12.17 34.65
C SER A 151 -1.32 13.25 35.28
N GLN A 152 -1.07 13.16 36.59
CA GLN A 152 -0.07 14.02 37.23
C GLN A 152 1.29 13.82 36.55
N ILE A 153 1.77 14.83 35.84
CA ILE A 153 3.19 14.96 35.54
C ILE A 153 3.82 15.64 36.76
N GLU A 154 4.46 14.83 37.60
CA GLU A 154 5.45 15.25 38.61
C GLU A 154 5.07 16.48 39.47
N GLY A 155 3.88 16.46 40.08
CA GLY A 155 3.64 17.23 41.31
C GLY A 155 3.67 18.76 41.23
N GLN A 156 3.45 19.40 40.06
CA GLN A 156 3.23 20.84 39.99
C GLN A 156 1.89 21.22 39.35
N PRO A 157 1.09 22.13 39.94
CA PRO A 157 -0.16 22.60 39.35
C PRO A 157 0.10 23.39 38.06
N LEU A 158 -0.67 23.10 37.00
CA LEU A 158 -0.66 23.76 35.69
C LEU A 158 -1.11 25.25 35.68
N ALA A 159 -1.10 25.93 36.84
CA ALA A 159 -1.37 27.37 36.92
C ALA A 159 -0.51 28.24 35.97
N PRO A 160 0.75 27.87 35.59
CA PRO A 160 1.53 28.66 34.63
C PRO A 160 1.09 28.49 33.16
N PHE A 161 0.45 27.38 32.79
CA PHE A 161 0.15 27.06 31.38
C PHE A 161 -1.16 27.70 30.89
N ALA A 162 -2.08 28.01 31.79
CA ALA A 162 -3.29 28.78 31.48
C ALA A 162 -2.96 30.21 31.00
N SER A 163 -1.81 30.76 31.41
CA SER A 163 -1.33 32.08 31.01
C SER A 163 -0.74 32.13 29.59
N GLN A 164 -0.36 30.97 29.02
CA GLN A 164 0.29 30.90 27.70
C GLN A 164 -0.71 30.80 26.53
N TYR A 165 -1.97 30.42 26.77
CA TYR A 165 -2.97 30.28 25.69
C TYR A 165 -4.33 30.90 26.05
N PRO A 166 -4.42 32.22 26.27
CA PRO A 166 -5.66 32.90 26.61
C PRO A 166 -6.78 32.70 25.56
N GLN A 167 -6.41 32.41 24.30
CA GLN A 167 -7.39 32.18 23.23
C GLN A 167 -8.12 30.82 23.34
N LEU A 168 -7.50 29.80 23.94
CA LEU A 168 -8.15 28.51 24.16
C LEU A 168 -9.18 28.59 25.29
N ALA A 169 -8.85 29.32 26.37
CA ALA A 169 -9.77 29.55 27.48
C ALA A 169 -11.02 30.35 27.06
N GLN A 170 -10.86 31.30 26.13
CA GLN A 170 -11.96 32.13 25.64
C GLN A 170 -12.92 31.34 24.74
N LYS A 171 -12.41 30.44 23.89
CA LYS A 171 -13.24 29.54 23.07
C LYS A 171 -13.95 28.46 23.88
N LEU A 172 -13.37 28.02 25.00
CA LEU A 172 -14.00 27.08 25.94
C LEU A 172 -15.20 27.70 26.70
N LYS A 173 -15.09 28.95 27.14
CA LYS A 173 -16.20 29.67 27.79
C LYS A 173 -17.34 30.03 26.83
N ALA A 174 -17.04 30.26 25.56
CA ALA A 174 -18.05 30.51 24.54
C ALA A 174 -18.81 29.23 24.10
N PHE A 175 -18.29 28.05 24.43
CA PHE A 175 -18.89 26.75 24.07
C PHE A 175 -19.66 26.10 25.22
N THR A 176 -19.45 26.55 26.46
CA THR A 176 -20.13 26.05 27.67
C THR A 176 -21.24 26.98 28.18
N GLY A 177 -21.58 28.02 27.41
CA GLY A 177 -22.71 28.93 27.65
C GLY A 177 -23.82 28.72 26.64
#